data_AF-A0A958WNK3-F1
#
_entry.id   AF-A0A958WNK3-F1
#
_cell.length_a   1.000
_cell.length_b   1.000
_cell.length_c   1.000
_cell.angle_alpha   90.00
_cell.angle_beta   90.00
_cell.angle_gamma   90.00
#
_symmetry.space_group_name_H-M   'P 1'
#
loop_
_entity.id
_entity.type
_entity.pdbx_description
1 polymer ?
#
loop_
_entity_poly.entity_id
_entity_poly.type
_entity_poly.pdbx_seq_one_letter_code
_entity_poly.pdbx_strand_id
1 'polypeptide(L)'
;MNEETTIIERVNNWIKNSVMLKLFIITILMLLLLIPSAMIQSIISEREVLSNAAIQEVSTKWADRQQINGPVLTIPLVYEYLENGKLVQTTRYWHLLPESLKIDGAVEPEKL
;
A
#
# COMPACT_ATOMS: atom_id res chain seq x y z
N MET A 1 24.68 -0.91 76.58
CA MET A 1 23.82 -0.31 75.54
C MET A 1 24.74 0.19 74.45
N ASN A 2 24.75 -0.47 73.28
CA ASN A 2 25.24 0.03 71.99
C ASN A 2 25.06 -1.10 70.98
N GLU A 3 23.91 -1.03 70.32
CA GLU A 3 23.41 -2.03 69.39
C GLU A 3 24.05 -1.89 68.01
N GLU A 4 24.14 -3.03 67.35
CA GLU A 4 24.85 -3.30 66.12
C GLU A 4 24.27 -2.47 64.96
N THR A 5 25.02 -1.47 64.47
CA THR A 5 24.76 -0.86 63.15
C THR A 5 25.17 -1.87 62.08
N THR A 6 24.25 -2.81 61.90
CA THR A 6 24.41 -4.12 61.28
C THR A 6 24.51 -3.93 59.78
N ILE A 7 25.70 -4.13 59.22
CA ILE A 7 26.09 -4.53 57.84
C ILE A 7 25.25 -3.97 56.66
N ILE A 8 23.93 -4.13 56.67
CA ILE A 8 22.94 -3.58 55.72
C ILE A 8 23.09 -2.07 55.54
N GLU A 9 23.26 -1.28 56.61
CA GLU A 9 23.44 0.18 56.47
C GLU A 9 24.72 0.57 55.74
N ARG A 10 25.82 -0.17 55.99
CA ARG A 10 27.11 0.06 55.32
C ARG A 10 27.03 -0.26 53.83
N VAL A 11 26.34 -1.34 53.47
CA VAL A 11 26.06 -1.72 52.08
C VAL A 11 25.19 -0.66 51.40
N ASN A 12 24.13 -0.19 52.06
CA ASN A 12 23.25 0.84 51.52
C ASN A 12 23.97 2.17 51.23
N ASN A 13 24.82 2.64 52.15
CA ASN A 13 25.60 3.86 51.94
C ASN A 13 26.66 3.72 50.84
N TRP A 14 27.29 2.54 50.71
CA TRP A 14 28.22 2.28 49.61
C TRP A 14 27.52 2.25 48.25
N ILE A 15 26.33 1.65 48.16
CA ILE A 15 25.48 1.65 46.96
C ILE A 15 25.06 3.07 46.57
N LYS A 16 24.61 3.88 47.54
CA LYS A 16 24.17 5.27 47.29
C LYS A 16 25.30 6.19 46.79
N ASN A 17 26.53 5.94 47.25
CA ASN A 17 27.70 6.77 46.92
C ASN A 17 28.49 6.26 45.71
N SER A 18 28.22 5.04 45.22
CA SER A 18 28.95 4.47 44.08
C SER A 18 28.48 5.07 42.75
N VAL A 19 29.31 5.96 42.18
CA VAL A 19 29.08 6.57 40.86
C VAL A 19 29.10 5.52 39.74
N MET A 20 29.97 4.51 39.84
CA MET A 20 30.09 3.43 38.87
C MET A 20 28.79 2.63 38.74
N LEU A 21 28.14 2.34 39.88
CA LEU A 21 26.87 1.60 39.90
C LEU A 21 25.74 2.43 39.27
N LYS A 22 25.69 3.74 39.53
CA LYS A 22 24.72 4.65 38.90
C LYS A 22 24.89 4.66 37.38
N LEU A 23 26.13 4.77 36.90
CA LEU A 23 26.42 4.77 35.46
C LEU A 23 25.99 3.45 34.81
N PHE A 24 26.30 2.31 35.44
CA PHE A 24 25.91 0.99 34.94
C PHE A 24 24.39 0.85 34.78
N ILE A 25 23.62 1.27 35.78
CA ILE A 25 22.15 1.24 35.74
C ILE A 25 21.62 2.14 34.61
N ILE A 26 22.16 3.34 34.44
CA ILE A 26 21.76 4.26 33.35
C ILE A 26 22.04 3.63 31.99
N THR A 27 23.20 3.01 31.79
CA THR A 27 23.53 2.32 30.54
C THR A 27 22.57 1.17 30.25
N ILE A 28 22.23 0.35 31.25
CA ILE A 28 21.23 -0.71 31.08
C ILE A 28 19.86 -0.13 30.70
N LEU A 29 19.41 0.92 31.38
CA LEU A 29 18.14 1.57 31.07
C LEU A 29 18.14 2.15 29.65
N MET A 30 19.24 2.76 29.22
CA MET A 30 19.39 3.28 27.87
C MET A 30 19.30 2.16 26.82
N LEU A 31 19.98 1.04 27.04
CA LEU A 31 19.89 -0.14 26.16
C LEU A 31 18.47 -0.71 26.12
N LEU A 32 17.78 -0.76 27.26
CA LEU A 32 16.40 -1.26 27.34
C LEU A 32 15.44 -0.34 26.55
N LEU A 33 15.67 0.98 26.58
CA LEU A 33 14.90 1.95 25.80
C LEU A 33 15.15 1.89 24.28
N LEU A 34 16.26 1.29 23.83
CA LEU A 34 16.48 1.07 22.39
C LEU A 34 15.48 0.07 21.80
N ILE A 35 15.01 -0.90 22.59
CA ILE A 35 14.04 -1.92 22.14
C ILE A 35 12.74 -1.26 21.66
N PRO A 36 12.01 -0.48 22.47
CA PRO A 36 10.78 0.18 22.01
C PRO A 36 11.05 1.22 20.91
N SER A 37 12.20 1.89 20.92
CA SER A 37 12.58 2.81 19.85
C SER A 37 12.70 2.10 18.49
N ALA A 38 13.39 0.95 18.45
CA ALA A 38 13.52 0.16 17.24
C ALA A 38 12.16 -0.38 16.75
N MET A 39 11.28 -0.79 17.67
CA MET A 39 9.91 -1.22 17.33
C MET A 39 9.09 -0.09 16.70
N ILE A 40 9.20 1.15 17.21
CA ILE A 40 8.52 2.30 16.61
C ILE A 40 9.05 2.56 15.20
N GLN A 41 10.37 2.54 15.02
CA GLN A 41 11.00 2.76 13.72
C GLN A 41 10.59 1.70 12.69
N SER A 42 10.47 0.43 13.09
CA SER A 42 10.02 -0.63 12.17
C SER A 42 8.58 -0.41 11.69
N ILE A 43 7.68 0.01 12.58
CA ILE A 43 6.29 0.33 12.22
C ILE A 43 6.21 1.54 11.30
N ILE A 44 7.04 2.56 11.53
CA ILE A 44 7.10 3.74 10.65
C ILE A 44 7.58 3.31 9.25
N SER A 45 8.63 2.50 9.18
CA SER A 45 9.14 1.99 7.90
C SER A 45 8.10 1.13 7.17
N GLU A 46 7.39 0.25 7.87
CA GLU A 46 6.31 -0.55 7.30
C GLU A 46 5.20 0.35 6.73
N ARG A 47 4.81 1.40 7.45
CA ARG A 47 3.80 2.36 6.97
C ARG A 47 4.25 3.14 5.75
N GLU A 48 5.51 3.55 5.70
CA GLU A 48 6.07 4.23 4.53
C GLU A 48 6.05 3.31 3.30
N VAL A 49 6.51 2.06 3.45
CA VAL A 49 6.49 1.07 2.38
C VAL A 49 5.07 0.79 1.89
N LEU A 50 4.12 0.57 2.81
CA LEU A 50 2.72 0.33 2.47
C LEU A 50 2.09 1.54 1.76
N SER A 51 2.38 2.76 2.22
CA SER A 51 1.90 3.99 1.59
C SER A 51 2.44 4.12 0.16
N ASN A 52 3.74 3.92 -0.03
CA ASN A 52 4.37 3.99 -1.35
C ASN A 52 3.83 2.91 -2.30
N ALA A 53 3.62 1.69 -1.79
CA ALA A 53 3.03 0.59 -2.56
C ALA A 53 1.59 0.91 -2.98
N ALA A 54 0.77 1.47 -2.09
CA ALA A 54 -0.60 1.86 -2.40
C ALA A 54 -0.65 2.99 -3.46
N ILE A 55 0.22 4.00 -3.33
CA ILE A 55 0.36 5.08 -4.33
C ILE A 55 0.73 4.49 -5.70
N GLN A 56 1.69 3.56 -5.73
CA GLN A 56 2.12 2.91 -6.97
C GLN A 56 1.02 2.05 -7.58
N GLU A 57 0.28 1.29 -6.78
CA GLU A 57 -0.84 0.46 -7.24
C GLU A 57 -1.93 1.33 -7.87
N VAL A 58 -2.33 2.41 -7.18
CA VAL A 58 -3.34 3.34 -7.69
C VAL A 58 -2.85 4.03 -8.95
N SER A 59 -1.61 4.53 -8.96
CA SER A 59 -1.01 5.17 -10.14
C SER A 59 -0.97 4.22 -11.34
N THR A 60 -0.68 2.93 -11.13
CA THR A 60 -0.69 1.94 -12.21
C THR A 60 -2.10 1.67 -12.73
N LYS A 61 -3.12 1.69 -11.88
CA LYS A 61 -4.51 1.46 -12.35
C LYS A 61 -5.12 2.68 -13.07
N TRP A 62 -4.75 3.89 -12.68
CA TRP A 62 -5.36 5.13 -13.21
C TRP A 62 -4.51 5.82 -14.29
N ALA A 63 -3.18 5.67 -14.26
CA ALA A 63 -2.25 6.38 -15.14
C ALA A 63 -1.36 5.48 -16.02
N ASP A 64 -1.54 4.15 -16.01
CA ASP A 64 -0.93 3.28 -17.03
C ASP A 64 -1.58 3.53 -18.41
N ARG A 65 -0.99 2.98 -19.48
CA ARG A 65 -1.36 3.26 -20.87
C ARG A 65 -2.86 3.11 -21.12
N GLN A 66 -3.54 4.25 -21.25
CA GLN A 66 -4.94 4.30 -21.67
C GLN A 66 -5.02 4.07 -23.18
N GLN A 67 -5.55 2.92 -23.59
CA GLN A 67 -5.86 2.66 -25.00
C GLN A 67 -7.30 3.08 -25.29
N ILE A 68 -7.47 4.25 -25.89
CA ILE A 68 -8.77 4.70 -26.39
C ILE A 68 -9.02 4.02 -27.73
N ASN A 69 -9.98 3.09 -27.76
CA ASN A 69 -10.41 2.45 -28.99
C ASN A 69 -11.53 3.26 -29.66
N GLY A 70 -11.60 3.20 -30.99
CA GLY A 70 -12.62 3.91 -31.76
C GLY A 70 -14.04 3.35 -31.56
N PRO A 71 -15.07 4.10 -31.97
CA PRO A 71 -16.45 3.64 -31.92
C PRO A 71 -16.67 2.42 -32.83
N VAL A 72 -17.54 1.51 -32.41
CA VAL A 72 -17.97 0.35 -33.21
C VAL A 72 -19.39 0.57 -33.68
N LEU A 73 -19.60 0.61 -35.00
CA LEU A 73 -20.93 0.65 -35.58
C LEU A 73 -21.45 -0.77 -35.76
N THR A 74 -22.58 -1.09 -35.13
CA THR A 74 -23.23 -2.39 -35.28
C THR A 74 -24.51 -2.24 -36.11
N ILE A 75 -24.61 -2.97 -37.21
CA ILE A 75 -25.76 -2.97 -38.11
C ILE A 75 -26.46 -4.34 -38.03
N PRO A 76 -27.69 -4.44 -37.49
CA PRO A 76 -28.47 -5.66 -37.54
C PRO A 76 -29.07 -5.86 -38.94
N LEU A 77 -28.70 -6.95 -39.59
CA LEU A 77 -29.22 -7.36 -40.88
C LEU A 77 -30.14 -8.56 -40.69
N VAL A 78 -31.37 -8.40 -41.15
CA VAL A 78 -32.37 -9.47 -41.16
C VAL A 78 -32.23 -10.22 -42.47
N TYR A 79 -31.92 -11.50 -42.39
CA TYR A 79 -31.88 -12.42 -43.53
C TYR A 79 -33.07 -13.35 -43.44
N GLU A 80 -33.81 -13.45 -44.54
CA GLU A 80 -34.87 -14.43 -44.70
C GLU A 80 -34.40 -15.47 -45.71
N TYR A 81 -34.40 -16.74 -45.32
CA TYR A 81 -34.11 -17.83 -46.23
C TYR A 81 -35.04 -19.02 -45.97
N LEU A 82 -35.24 -19.82 -47.01
CA LEU A 82 -36.06 -21.02 -46.95
C LEU A 82 -35.21 -22.17 -46.41
N GLU A 83 -35.56 -22.65 -45.22
CA GLU A 83 -34.97 -23.85 -44.63
C GLU A 83 -36.08 -24.90 -44.50
N ASN A 84 -35.94 -26.03 -45.19
CA ASN A 84 -36.93 -27.12 -45.23
C ASN A 84 -38.36 -26.65 -45.57
N GLY A 85 -38.50 -25.70 -46.48
CA GLY A 85 -39.80 -25.17 -46.94
C GLY A 85 -40.49 -24.19 -45.98
N LYS A 86 -39.85 -23.82 -44.87
CA LYS A 86 -40.31 -22.76 -43.96
C LYS A 86 -39.44 -21.51 -44.13
N LEU A 87 -40.07 -20.34 -44.16
CA LEU A 87 -39.36 -19.06 -44.10
C LEU A 87 -38.78 -18.90 -42.69
N VAL A 88 -37.45 -18.91 -42.61
CA VAL A 88 -36.73 -18.69 -41.36
C VAL A 88 -36.07 -17.32 -41.45
N GLN A 89 -36.35 -16.49 -40.45
CA GLN A 89 -35.76 -15.17 -40.31
C GLN A 89 -34.60 -15.26 -39.32
N THR A 90 -33.40 -14.87 -39.74
CA THR A 90 -32.21 -14.79 -38.88
C THR A 90 -31.68 -13.38 -38.85
N THR A 91 -31.39 -12.86 -37.66
CA THR A 91 -30.75 -11.56 -37.49
C THR A 91 -29.25 -11.79 -37.33
N ARG A 92 -28.44 -11.25 -38.25
CA ARG A 92 -26.99 -11.22 -38.13
C ARG A 92 -26.52 -9.79 -37.86
N TYR A 93 -25.56 -9.65 -36.96
CA TYR A 93 -24.96 -8.36 -36.63
C TYR A 93 -23.65 -8.20 -37.41
N TRP A 94 -23.52 -7.11 -38.13
CA TRP A 94 -22.25 -6.69 -38.73
C TRP A 94 -21.60 -5.63 -37.86
N HIS A 95 -20.33 -5.83 -37.52
CA HIS A 95 -19.54 -4.91 -36.72
C HIS A 95 -18.52 -4.22 -37.63
N LEU A 96 -18.59 -2.90 -37.70
CA LEU A 96 -17.73 -2.06 -38.53
C LEU A 96 -16.88 -1.18 -37.62
N LEU A 97 -15.57 -1.18 -37.87
CA LEU A 97 -14.61 -0.28 -37.24
C LEU A 97 -14.16 0.77 -38.27
N PRO A 98 -13.83 2.01 -37.85
CA PRO A 98 -13.26 3.00 -38.74
C PRO A 98 -11.88 2.58 -39.24
N GLU A 99 -11.59 2.82 -40.52
CA GLU A 99 -10.28 2.58 -41.12
C GLU A 99 -9.21 3.54 -40.59
N SER A 100 -9.60 4.78 -40.30
CA SER A 100 -8.76 5.77 -39.62
C SER A 100 -9.53 6.43 -38.48
N LEU A 101 -8.86 6.58 -37.34
CA LEU A 101 -9.41 7.21 -36.15
C LEU A 101 -8.59 8.46 -35.82
N LYS A 102 -9.19 9.64 -35.99
CA LYS A 102 -8.61 10.91 -35.58
C LYS A 102 -9.26 11.37 -34.27
N ILE A 103 -8.47 11.49 -33.21
CA ILE A 103 -8.92 11.94 -31.89
C ILE A 103 -8.26 13.29 -31.63
N ASP A 104 -9.07 14.36 -31.59
CA ASP A 104 -8.63 15.70 -31.17
C ASP A 104 -9.20 15.95 -29.76
N GLY A 105 -8.37 15.77 -28.73
CA GLY A 105 -8.78 15.95 -27.34
C GLY A 105 -7.59 16.11 -26.40
N ALA A 106 -7.73 17.01 -25.40
CA ALA A 106 -6.76 17.16 -24.32
C ALA A 106 -7.18 16.26 -23.16
N VAL A 107 -6.29 15.36 -22.72
CA VAL A 107 -6.51 14.55 -21.53
C VAL A 107 -5.89 15.29 -20.35
N GLU A 108 -6.71 15.65 -19.37
CA GLU A 108 -6.27 16.24 -18.11
C GLU A 108 -6.38 15.17 -17.00
N PRO A 109 -5.32 14.39 -16.75
CA PRO A 109 -5.33 13.45 -15.64
C PRO A 109 -5.23 14.21 -14.31
N GLU A 110 -6.14 13.91 -13.38
CA GLU A 110 -6.11 14.44 -12.03
C GLU A 110 -4.93 13.81 -11.25
N LYS A 111 -4.14 14.63 -10.56
CA LYS A 111 -3.15 14.13 -9.60
C LYS A 111 -3.84 13.85 -8.26
N LEU A 112 -3.72 12.61 -7.79
CA LEU A 112 -4.04 12.23 -6.43
C LEU A 112 -3.02 12.76 -5.43
#